data_AF-A0A2S0JG62-F1
#
_entry.id   AF-A0A2S0JG62-F1
#
_cell.length_a   1.000
_cell.length_b   1.000
_cell.length_c   1.000
_cell.angle_alpha   90.00
_cell.angle_beta   90.00
_cell.angle_gamma   90.00
#
_symmetry.space_group_name_H-M   'P 1'
#
loop_
_entity.id
_entity.type
_entity.pdbx_description
1 polymer ?
#
loop_
_entity_poly.entity_id
_entity_poly.type
_entity_poly.pdbx_seq_one_letter_code
_entity_poly.pdbx_strand_id
1 'polypeptide(L)'
;MIERNFNGLIVRHRKSAVFFERETDLNIEGYVSPLWKDQTPVIKPSELEREYTFSQTEFKEFVAYMEQIALEAWANFKPKIAVSQGSDYWEYYDRDFDNNGYLTVGKYYINLDGPANQPKTNNPTVRLYKFNKRKFESFIYDLHKALDSESDVQRKQDHHT
;
A
#
# COMPACT_ATOMS: atom_id res chain seq x y z
N MET A 1 -0.94 13.90 12.18
CA MET A 1 -0.93 12.77 11.23
C MET A 1 -1.81 11.71 11.87
N ILE A 2 -2.77 11.14 11.15
CA ILE A 2 -3.72 10.15 11.69
C ILE A 2 -3.27 8.76 11.24
N GLU A 3 -3.50 7.74 12.06
CA GLU A 3 -3.00 6.37 11.87
C GLU A 3 -4.10 5.33 12.17
N ARG A 4 -4.12 4.22 11.42
CA ARG A 4 -4.83 2.98 11.75
C ARG A 4 -4.00 1.76 11.34
N ASN A 5 -4.04 0.70 12.13
CA ASN A 5 -3.37 -0.57 11.85
C ASN A 5 -4.36 -1.62 11.30
N PHE A 6 -3.94 -2.35 10.28
CA PHE A 6 -4.65 -3.51 9.73
C PHE A 6 -3.71 -4.71 9.66
N ASN A 7 -3.72 -5.57 10.68
CA ASN A 7 -2.90 -6.79 10.73
C ASN A 7 -1.40 -6.53 10.42
N GLY A 8 -0.86 -5.44 10.96
CA GLY A 8 0.53 -5.02 10.77
C GLY A 8 0.77 -4.05 9.62
N LEU A 9 -0.25 -3.74 8.81
CA LEU A 9 -0.21 -2.62 7.85
C LEU A 9 -0.57 -1.34 8.59
N ILE A 10 0.39 -0.44 8.72
CA ILE A 10 0.18 0.88 9.30
C ILE A 10 -0.22 1.82 8.17
N VAL A 11 -1.44 2.35 8.24
CA VAL A 11 -1.93 3.36 7.30
C VAL A 11 -1.90 4.71 7.97
N ARG A 12 -0.99 5.57 7.52
CA ARG A 12 -0.91 6.96 7.97
C ARG A 12 -1.38 7.91 6.88
N HIS A 13 -2.00 9.00 7.27
CA HIS A 13 -2.32 10.05 6.32
C HIS A 13 -2.15 11.45 6.91
N ARG A 14 -2.00 12.39 5.99
CA ARG A 14 -2.01 13.84 6.23
C ARG A 14 -2.63 14.53 5.02
N LYS A 15 -2.76 15.85 5.09
CA LYS A 15 -3.13 16.65 3.92
C LYS A 15 -2.22 16.28 2.73
N SER A 16 -2.85 15.88 1.65
CA SER A 16 -2.24 15.56 0.35
C SER A 16 -1.36 14.31 0.25
N ALA A 17 -1.33 13.43 1.24
CA ALA A 17 -0.59 12.16 1.15
C ALA A 17 -1.14 11.08 2.09
N VAL A 18 -1.11 9.84 1.60
CA VAL A 18 -1.37 8.60 2.36
C VAL A 18 -0.13 7.72 2.27
N PHE A 19 0.22 7.07 3.37
CA PHE A 19 1.40 6.23 3.52
C PHE A 19 0.97 4.85 4.00
N PHE A 20 1.54 3.83 3.37
CA PHE A 20 1.53 2.47 3.88
C PHE A 20 2.91 2.19 4.46
N GLU A 21 2.92 1.73 5.70
CA GLU A 21 4.09 1.52 6.51
C GLU A 21 3.94 0.21 7.29
N ARG A 22 5.04 -0.29 7.85
CA ARG A 22 5.00 -1.41 8.79
C ARG A 22 6.11 -1.30 9.80
N GLU A 23 5.97 -2.01 10.91
CA GLU A 23 7.09 -2.26 11.81
C GLU A 23 8.00 -3.37 11.24
N THR A 24 9.29 -3.19 11.45
CA THR A 24 10.37 -4.12 11.12
C THR A 24 11.11 -4.51 12.38
N ASP A 25 11.69 -5.70 12.37
CA ASP A 25 12.50 -6.14 13.50
C ASP A 25 13.82 -5.37 13.50
N LEU A 26 14.05 -4.61 14.57
CA LEU A 26 15.28 -3.85 14.75
C LEU A 26 16.52 -4.75 14.86
N ASN A 27 16.36 -6.00 15.29
CA ASN A 27 17.43 -6.97 15.44
C ASN A 27 17.89 -7.59 14.11
N ILE A 28 17.10 -7.46 13.04
CA ILE A 28 17.53 -7.90 11.71
C ILE A 28 18.62 -6.94 11.22
N GLU A 29 19.80 -7.51 10.97
CA GLU A 29 20.89 -6.78 10.33
C GLU A 29 20.44 -6.23 8.97
N GLY A 30 20.84 -4.99 8.69
CA GLY A 30 20.56 -4.37 7.40
C GLY A 30 21.27 -5.10 6.26
N TYR A 31 20.77 -4.91 5.06
CA TYR A 31 21.46 -5.34 3.85
C TYR A 31 22.51 -4.30 3.46
N VAL A 32 23.73 -4.75 3.16
CA VAL A 32 24.77 -3.92 2.57
C VAL A 32 25.05 -4.45 1.17
N SER A 33 24.84 -3.62 0.16
CA SER A 33 25.19 -4.03 -1.21
C SER A 33 26.71 -4.12 -1.34
N PRO A 34 27.25 -5.23 -1.89
CA PRO A 34 28.68 -5.34 -2.16
C PRO A 34 29.15 -4.34 -3.24
N LEU A 35 28.22 -3.68 -3.94
CA LEU A 35 28.51 -2.68 -4.97
C LEU A 35 28.61 -1.25 -4.42
N TRP A 36 28.17 -0.99 -3.19
CA TRP A 36 28.16 0.36 -2.61
C TRP A 36 29.48 0.70 -1.93
N LYS A 37 30.05 1.86 -2.24
CA LYS A 37 31.35 2.29 -1.70
C LYS A 37 31.29 2.68 -0.22
N ASP A 38 30.15 3.19 0.23
CA ASP A 38 29.94 3.69 1.59
C ASP A 38 29.56 2.57 2.58
N GLN A 39 29.22 1.38 2.06
CA GLN A 39 28.80 0.20 2.84
C GLN A 39 27.65 0.52 3.81
N THR A 40 26.81 1.51 3.47
CA THR A 40 25.69 1.93 4.32
C THR A 40 24.64 0.81 4.36
N PRO A 41 24.25 0.31 5.55
CA PRO A 41 23.22 -0.70 5.66
C PRO A 41 21.83 -0.09 5.39
N VAL A 42 21.05 -0.81 4.58
CA VAL A 42 19.65 -0.50 4.30
C VAL A 42 18.74 -1.55 4.90
N ILE A 43 17.44 -1.30 4.94
CA ILE A 43 16.45 -2.30 5.31
C ILE A 43 16.60 -3.50 4.37
N LYS A 44 16.60 -4.70 4.94
CA LYS A 44 16.68 -5.94 4.18
C LYS A 44 15.46 -6.08 3.27
N PRO A 45 15.59 -6.50 2.00
CA PRO A 45 14.44 -6.63 1.09
C PRO A 45 13.28 -7.48 1.65
N SER A 46 13.59 -8.54 2.40
CA SER A 46 12.56 -9.38 3.07
C SER A 46 11.70 -8.63 4.09
N GLU A 47 12.14 -7.46 4.57
CA GLU A 47 11.37 -6.59 5.45
C GLU A 47 10.50 -5.57 4.69
N LEU A 48 10.75 -5.39 3.39
CA LEU A 48 10.04 -4.47 2.49
C LEU A 48 8.94 -5.16 1.67
N GLU A 49 8.99 -6.48 1.55
CA GLU A 49 7.96 -7.26 0.86
C GLU A 49 6.94 -7.82 1.86
N ARG A 50 5.65 -7.54 1.63
CA ARG A 50 4.58 -8.07 2.48
C ARG A 50 3.24 -8.18 1.76
N GLU A 51 2.62 -9.34 1.90
CA GLU A 51 1.21 -9.55 1.61
C GLU A 51 0.37 -9.35 2.88
N TYR A 52 -0.73 -8.61 2.73
CA TYR A 52 -1.76 -8.43 3.75
C TYR A 52 -3.05 -9.05 3.26
N THR A 53 -3.46 -10.14 3.91
CA THR A 53 -4.71 -10.83 3.64
C THR A 53 -5.77 -10.39 4.64
N PHE A 54 -7.01 -10.37 4.19
CA PHE A 54 -8.16 -9.93 4.95
C PHE A 54 -9.27 -10.98 4.85
N SER A 55 -10.06 -11.13 5.91
CA SER A 55 -11.40 -11.67 5.74
C SER A 55 -12.25 -10.71 4.90
N GLN A 56 -13.39 -11.20 4.40
CA GLN A 56 -14.31 -10.37 3.62
C GLN A 56 -14.75 -9.10 4.37
N THR A 57 -15.07 -9.24 5.66
CA THR A 57 -15.50 -8.13 6.52
C THR A 57 -14.36 -7.16 6.75
N GLU A 58 -13.17 -7.64 7.09
CA GLU A 58 -11.99 -6.79 7.27
C GLU A 58 -11.63 -6.04 5.98
N PHE A 59 -11.77 -6.67 4.81
CA PHE A 59 -11.52 -6.00 3.55
C PHE A 59 -12.53 -4.89 3.29
N LYS A 60 -13.82 -5.11 3.56
CA LYS A 60 -14.84 -4.05 3.46
C LYS A 60 -14.53 -2.87 4.38
N GLU A 61 -14.10 -3.15 5.62
CA GLU A 61 -13.66 -2.11 6.55
C GLU A 61 -12.40 -1.37 6.07
N PHE A 62 -11.44 -2.11 5.51
CA PHE A 62 -10.24 -1.54 4.92
C PHE A 62 -10.59 -0.59 3.77
N VAL A 63 -11.45 -1.01 2.83
CA VAL A 63 -11.89 -0.16 1.71
C VAL A 63 -12.62 1.08 2.20
N ALA A 64 -13.58 0.94 3.13
CA ALA A 64 -14.30 2.07 3.70
C ALA A 64 -13.37 3.07 4.39
N TYR A 65 -12.34 2.58 5.09
CA TYR A 65 -11.33 3.43 5.70
C TYR A 65 -10.45 4.14 4.66
N MET A 66 -10.07 3.48 3.56
CA MET A 66 -9.34 4.14 2.46
C MET A 66 -10.15 5.29 1.86
N GLU A 67 -11.45 5.11 1.65
CA GLU A 67 -12.34 6.16 1.14
C GLU A 67 -12.44 7.35 2.09
N GLN A 68 -12.60 7.08 3.39
CA GLN A 68 -12.64 8.12 4.41
C GLN A 68 -11.37 8.97 4.38
N ILE A 69 -10.20 8.34 4.47
CA ILE A 69 -8.93 9.08 4.50
C ILE A 69 -8.64 9.78 3.17
N ALA A 70 -9.21 9.31 2.06
CA ALA A 70 -9.09 9.99 0.77
C ALA A 70 -9.78 11.35 0.78
N LEU A 71 -11.00 11.42 1.34
CA LEU A 71 -11.78 12.65 1.46
C LEU A 71 -11.13 13.64 2.45
N GLU A 72 -10.47 13.12 3.49
CA GLU A 72 -9.71 13.92 4.46
C GLU A 72 -8.40 14.46 3.85
N ALA A 73 -7.70 13.66 3.05
CA ALA A 73 -6.40 14.03 2.47
C ALA A 73 -6.53 14.94 1.24
N TRP A 74 -7.59 14.79 0.44
CA TRP A 74 -7.79 15.55 -0.81
C TRP A 74 -9.25 16.00 -1.01
N ALA A 75 -9.43 17.30 -1.22
CA ALA A 75 -10.73 17.83 -1.66
C ALA A 75 -11.14 17.25 -3.02
N ASN A 76 -12.44 17.02 -3.20
CA ASN A 76 -13.04 16.48 -4.43
C ASN A 76 -12.32 15.20 -4.89
N PHE A 77 -12.04 14.29 -3.96
CA PHE A 77 -11.49 12.98 -4.29
C PHE A 77 -12.56 12.12 -4.96
N LYS A 78 -12.20 11.45 -6.06
CA LYS A 78 -13.09 10.52 -6.76
C LYS A 78 -12.29 9.36 -7.35
N PRO A 79 -12.57 8.11 -6.95
CA PRO A 79 -11.95 6.93 -7.55
C PRO A 79 -12.15 6.90 -9.07
N LYS A 80 -11.11 6.50 -9.81
CA LYS A 80 -11.15 6.36 -11.27
C LYS A 80 -10.00 5.52 -11.81
N ILE A 81 -10.21 4.95 -12.99
CA ILE A 81 -9.23 4.15 -13.73
C ILE A 81 -7.94 4.96 -13.99
N ALA A 82 -6.79 4.29 -13.87
CA ALA A 82 -5.52 4.83 -14.31
C ALA A 82 -5.44 4.94 -15.84
N VAL A 83 -4.99 6.08 -16.36
CA VAL A 83 -4.86 6.34 -17.81
C VAL A 83 -3.40 6.58 -18.24
N SER A 84 -2.47 6.44 -17.30
CA SER A 84 -1.03 6.66 -17.47
C SER A 84 -0.27 6.03 -16.31
N GLN A 85 1.02 5.79 -16.48
CA GLN A 85 1.91 5.29 -15.42
C GLN A 85 1.96 6.21 -14.18
N GLY A 86 1.82 7.53 -14.39
CA GLY A 86 1.75 8.50 -13.29
C GLY A 86 0.48 8.40 -12.44
N SER A 87 -0.60 7.86 -13.02
CA SER A 87 -1.88 7.63 -12.33
C SER A 87 -2.10 6.19 -11.90
N ASP A 88 -1.30 5.23 -12.37
CA ASP A 88 -1.38 3.83 -11.98
C ASP A 88 -0.71 3.63 -10.62
N TYR A 89 -1.37 2.96 -9.68
CA TYR A 89 -0.79 2.68 -8.37
C TYR A 89 0.17 1.49 -8.39
N TRP A 90 0.24 0.71 -9.47
CA TRP A 90 1.06 -0.49 -9.51
C TRP A 90 2.54 -0.24 -9.16
N GLU A 91 3.09 0.89 -9.61
CA GLU A 91 4.46 1.31 -9.33
C GLU A 91 4.47 2.72 -8.74
N TYR A 92 5.38 2.99 -7.81
CA TYR A 92 5.62 4.33 -7.27
C TYR A 92 7.12 4.56 -7.04
N TYR A 93 7.65 5.61 -7.65
CA TYR A 93 9.01 6.07 -7.41
C TYR A 93 9.09 6.94 -6.16
N ASP A 94 9.83 6.48 -5.14
CA ASP A 94 10.13 7.24 -3.94
C ASP A 94 11.44 8.01 -4.07
N ARG A 95 11.31 9.33 -4.24
CA ARG A 95 12.45 10.25 -4.34
C ARG A 95 13.32 10.29 -3.08
N ASP A 96 12.77 9.95 -1.91
CA ASP A 96 13.56 9.97 -0.67
C ASP A 96 14.58 8.81 -0.64
N PHE A 97 14.32 7.73 -1.39
CA PHE A 97 15.17 6.52 -1.45
C PHE A 97 15.76 6.26 -2.84
N ASP A 98 15.42 7.09 -3.82
CA ASP A 98 15.80 6.93 -5.22
C ASP A 98 15.49 5.50 -5.74
N ASN A 99 14.29 5.01 -5.44
CA ASN A 99 13.89 3.65 -5.80
C ASN A 99 12.37 3.51 -5.99
N ASN A 100 11.96 2.47 -6.71
CA ASN A 100 10.55 2.15 -6.93
C ASN A 100 10.04 1.20 -5.84
N GLY A 101 8.79 1.40 -5.42
CA GLY A 101 7.98 0.40 -4.74
C GLY A 101 6.80 -0.02 -5.61
N TYR A 102 6.19 -1.14 -5.27
CA TYR A 102 5.11 -1.77 -6.03
C TYR A 102 3.93 -2.12 -5.13
N LEU A 103 2.73 -2.10 -5.71
CA LEU A 103 1.49 -2.46 -5.03
C LEU A 103 0.56 -3.19 -5.99
N THR A 104 0.04 -4.34 -5.58
CA THR A 104 -1.02 -5.04 -6.29
C THR A 104 -2.21 -5.27 -5.38
N VAL A 105 -3.41 -5.30 -5.98
CA VAL A 105 -4.66 -5.65 -5.32
C VAL A 105 -5.13 -7.00 -5.87
N GLY A 106 -5.49 -7.91 -4.98
CA GLY A 106 -6.19 -9.13 -5.33
C GLY A 106 -7.49 -9.27 -4.55
N LYS A 107 -8.11 -10.44 -4.65
CA LYS A 107 -9.33 -10.75 -3.91
C LYS A 107 -8.99 -10.88 -2.42
N TYR A 108 -9.34 -9.88 -1.63
CA TYR A 108 -9.10 -9.82 -0.18
C TYR A 108 -7.65 -9.84 0.25
N TYR A 109 -6.78 -9.32 -0.60
CA TYR A 109 -5.42 -9.03 -0.21
C TYR A 109 -4.87 -7.85 -0.97
N ILE A 110 -3.82 -7.26 -0.40
CA ILE A 110 -2.89 -6.40 -1.12
C ILE A 110 -1.49 -6.95 -0.95
N ASN A 111 -0.65 -6.81 -1.96
CA ASN A 111 0.77 -7.15 -1.88
C ASN A 111 1.60 -5.89 -2.14
N LEU A 112 2.57 -5.64 -1.26
CA LEU A 112 3.42 -4.48 -1.24
C LEU A 112 4.88 -4.91 -1.35
N ASP A 113 5.61 -4.21 -2.20
CA ASP A 113 7.07 -4.23 -2.26
C ASP A 113 7.55 -2.78 -2.04
N GLY A 114 8.15 -2.52 -0.89
CA GLY A 114 8.61 -1.19 -0.52
C GLY A 114 9.82 -0.73 -1.33
N PRO A 115 10.00 0.58 -1.54
CA PRO A 115 11.19 1.09 -2.21
C PRO A 115 12.46 0.63 -1.51
N ALA A 116 13.37 0.00 -2.25
CA ALA A 116 14.67 -0.38 -1.73
C ALA A 116 15.50 0.85 -1.35
N ASN A 117 16.67 0.63 -0.74
CA ASN A 117 17.59 1.66 -0.26
C ASN A 117 17.11 2.49 0.95
N GLN A 118 16.04 2.07 1.63
CA GLN A 118 15.64 2.69 2.90
C GLN A 118 16.75 2.51 3.93
N PRO A 119 17.27 3.59 4.55
CA PRO A 119 18.37 3.47 5.50
C PRO A 119 17.94 2.65 6.72
N LYS A 120 18.80 1.74 7.18
CA LYS A 120 18.59 1.06 8.45
C LYS A 120 18.85 2.06 9.57
N THR A 121 17.82 2.36 10.35
CA THR A 121 17.90 3.26 11.50
C THR A 121 17.32 2.59 12.74
N ASN A 122 17.38 3.27 13.90
CA ASN A 122 16.70 2.82 15.12
C ASN A 122 15.18 3.07 15.10
N ASN A 123 14.63 3.61 14.00
CA ASN A 123 13.20 3.71 13.80
C ASN A 123 12.66 2.36 13.30
N PRO A 124 11.75 1.70 14.04
CA PRO A 124 11.21 0.40 13.63
C PRO A 124 10.26 0.50 12.44
N THR A 125 9.79 1.69 12.08
CA THR A 125 8.84 1.87 10.97
C THR A 125 9.55 2.07 9.63
N VAL A 126 9.14 1.28 8.63
CA VAL A 126 9.57 1.41 7.23
C VAL A 126 8.41 1.78 6.33
N ARG A 127 8.70 2.43 5.21
CA ARG A 127 7.71 2.83 4.22
C ARG A 127 7.55 1.73 3.18
N LEU A 128 6.33 1.29 2.96
CA LEU A 128 5.99 0.36 1.88
C LEU A 128 5.48 1.12 0.65
N TYR A 129 4.68 2.18 0.87
CA TYR A 129 4.13 2.95 -0.23
C TYR A 129 3.78 4.38 0.18
N LYS A 130 3.88 5.34 -0.74
CA LYS A 130 3.42 6.72 -0.53
C LYS A 130 2.57 7.19 -1.70
N PHE A 131 1.29 7.32 -1.45
CA PHE A 131 0.33 7.73 -2.46
C PHE A 131 0.33 9.25 -2.68
N ASN A 132 0.24 9.61 -3.95
CA ASN A 132 -0.33 10.89 -4.35
C ASN A 132 -1.82 10.70 -4.69
N LYS A 133 -2.55 11.82 -4.92
CA LYS A 133 -3.99 11.77 -5.24
C LYS A 133 -4.30 10.80 -6.38
N ARG A 134 -3.59 10.91 -7.50
CA ARG A 134 -3.90 10.17 -8.73
C ARG A 134 -3.74 8.66 -8.55
N LYS A 135 -2.68 8.22 -7.87
CA LYS A 135 -2.45 6.80 -7.56
C LYS A 135 -3.45 6.29 -6.53
N PHE A 136 -3.83 7.10 -5.55
CA PHE A 136 -4.86 6.68 -4.59
C PHE A 136 -6.25 6.56 -5.22
N GLU A 137 -6.57 7.42 -6.19
CA GLU A 137 -7.83 7.35 -6.97
C GLU A 137 -7.95 6.03 -7.75
N SER A 138 -6.87 5.57 -8.38
CA SER A 138 -6.86 4.29 -9.10
C SER A 138 -6.80 3.08 -8.18
N PHE A 139 -6.09 3.20 -7.05
CA PHE A 139 -6.06 2.17 -6.03
C PHE A 139 -7.45 1.87 -5.46
N ILE A 140 -8.17 2.91 -5.00
CA ILE A 140 -9.53 2.72 -4.45
C ILE A 140 -10.50 2.20 -5.54
N TYR A 141 -10.32 2.62 -6.78
CA TYR A 141 -11.15 2.12 -7.88
C TYR A 141 -10.98 0.60 -8.08
N ASP A 142 -9.76 0.07 -7.98
CA ASP A 142 -9.53 -1.37 -8.08
C ASP A 142 -9.93 -2.13 -6.80
N LEU A 143 -9.86 -1.50 -5.63
CA LEU A 143 -10.45 -2.05 -4.40
C LEU A 143 -11.97 -2.25 -4.53
N HIS A 144 -12.69 -1.30 -5.14
CA HIS A 144 -14.12 -1.44 -5.43
C HIS A 144 -14.40 -2.61 -6.36
N LYS A 145 -13.62 -2.75 -7.44
CA LYS A 145 -13.74 -3.91 -8.33
C LYS A 145 -13.50 -5.24 -7.61
N ALA A 146 -12.53 -5.28 -6.71
CA ALA A 146 -12.24 -6.48 -5.92
C ALA A 146 -13.44 -6.87 -5.04
N LEU A 147 -14.17 -5.89 -4.47
CA LEU A 147 -15.43 -6.11 -3.76
C LEU A 147 -16.58 -6.56 -4.69
N ASP A 148 -16.75 -5.89 -5.83
CA ASP A 148 -17.87 -6.10 -6.75
C ASP A 148 -17.82 -7.46 -7.44
N SER A 149 -16.61 -7.98 -7.70
CA SER A 149 -16.40 -9.31 -8.29
C SER A 149 -17.06 -10.46 -7.50
N GLU A 150 -17.42 -10.23 -6.23
CA GLU A 150 -18.22 -11.16 -5.44
C GLU A 150 -19.74 -10.98 -5.58
N SER A 151 -20.22 -9.75 -5.72
CA SER A 151 -21.65 -9.50 -5.87
C SER A 151 -22.23 -10.20 -7.10
N ASP A 152 -21.41 -10.35 -8.15
CA ASP A 152 -21.77 -11.06 -9.37
C ASP A 152 -21.70 -12.60 -9.23
N VAL A 153 -20.90 -13.13 -8.30
CA VAL A 153 -20.84 -14.58 -8.02
C VAL A 153 -22.03 -15.01 -7.15
N GLN A 154 -22.36 -14.22 -6.12
CA GLN A 154 -23.51 -14.51 -5.25
C GLN A 154 -24.84 -14.43 -6.02
N ARG A 155 -25.02 -13.40 -6.86
CA ARG A 155 -26.22 -13.27 -7.73
C ARG A 155 -26.41 -14.45 -8.70
N LYS A 156 -25.32 -15.08 -9.17
CA LYS A 156 -25.40 -16.25 -10.06
C LYS A 156 -25.81 -17.52 -9.32
N GLN A 157 -25.52 -17.62 -8.03
CA GLN A 157 -25.91 -18.77 -7.20
C GLN A 157 -27.40 -18.67 -6.78
N ASP A 158 -27.89 -17.48 -6.48
CA ASP A 158 -29.27 -17.26 -6.02
C ASP A 158 -30.32 -17.27 -7.17
N HIS A 159 -29.90 -17.31 -8.43
CA HIS A 159 -30.78 -17.44 -9.61
C HIS A 159 -30.83 -18.86 -10.21
N HIS A 160 -30.27 -19.85 -9.52
CA HIS A 160 -30.37 -21.27 -9.87
C HIS A 160 -31.12 -22.10 -8.82
N THR A 161 -31.93 -21.45 -7.95
CA THR A 161 -32.80 -22.14 -6.98
C THR A 161 -34.27 -21.98 -7.36
#